data_AF-T0LSE6-F1
#
_entry.id   AF-T0LSE6-F1
#
_cell.length_a   1.000
_cell.length_b   1.000
_cell.length_c   1.000
_cell.angle_alpha   90.00
_cell.angle_beta   90.00
_cell.angle_gamma   90.00
#
_symmetry.space_group_name_H-M   'P 1'
#
loop_
_entity.id
_entity.type
_entity.pdbx_description
1 polymer ?
#
loop_
_entity_poly.entity_id
_entity_poly.type
_entity_poly.pdbx_seq_one_letter_code
_entity_poly.pdbx_strand_id
1 'polypeptide(L)'
;MGNLKDIQIIKDVFISDLYCVYLQDISAVVISDLHLGFEEEMNLHGLFLPRLQRNHVEKMVDQIIDRYSPSKIIINGDFKQEFSRNLPQEWDDVNHFIDRYKKDTELIFIKGNHDNYLMTILKSNGLEIYDYYETDNYYIYHGDRDMSFRKLTILGHEHPSVVLRDEIGSVFKIPAFVYNNEQKILITPAMSFFSSGTDVSESLLNNEHFTPVLKNVSKKFRAYGITEDFGLLDFGYVTDLTQKL
;
A
#
# COMPACT_ATOMS: atom_id res chain seq x y z
N MET A 1 -17.09 -13.75 15.81
CA MET A 1 -17.18 -13.13 14.47
C MET A 1 -16.18 -13.87 13.60
N GLY A 2 -16.55 -14.31 12.39
CA GLY A 2 -15.61 -15.01 11.51
C GLY A 2 -14.57 -14.04 10.94
N ASN A 3 -13.38 -14.56 10.59
CA ASN A 3 -12.31 -13.74 10.00
C ASN A 3 -12.75 -13.27 8.60
N LEU A 4 -13.02 -11.97 8.47
CA LEU A 4 -13.37 -11.37 7.18
C LEU A 4 -12.09 -11.20 6.39
N LYS A 5 -11.92 -12.07 5.39
CA LYS A 5 -10.77 -12.04 4.50
C LYS A 5 -10.83 -10.86 3.53
N ASP A 6 -12.03 -10.64 2.98
CA ASP A 6 -12.29 -9.60 1.98
C ASP A 6 -13.54 -8.79 2.35
N ILE A 7 -13.53 -7.49 2.06
CA ILE A 7 -14.69 -6.60 2.20
C ILE A 7 -14.90 -5.88 0.88
N GLN A 8 -16.11 -5.99 0.32
CA GLN A 8 -16.51 -5.20 -0.84
C GLN A 8 -16.89 -3.78 -0.40
N ILE A 9 -16.10 -2.77 -0.80
CA ILE A 9 -16.35 -1.37 -0.42
C ILE A 9 -17.25 -0.65 -1.43
N ILE A 10 -17.14 -1.00 -2.71
CA ILE A 10 -18.05 -0.64 -3.79
C ILE A 10 -18.12 -1.79 -4.80
N LYS A 11 -19.04 -1.70 -5.77
CA LYS A 11 -19.18 -2.73 -6.81
C LYS A 11 -17.83 -3.05 -7.45
N ASP A 12 -17.52 -4.35 -7.55
CA ASP A 12 -16.31 -4.91 -8.15
C ASP A 12 -14.97 -4.52 -7.48
N VAL A 13 -14.99 -3.85 -6.31
CA VAL A 13 -13.79 -3.42 -5.57
C VAL A 13 -13.79 -4.00 -4.16
N PHE A 14 -12.81 -4.85 -3.90
CA PHE A 14 -12.62 -5.54 -2.63
C PHE A 14 -11.30 -5.10 -1.99
N ILE A 15 -11.33 -4.77 -0.70
CA ILE A 15 -10.11 -4.69 0.13
C ILE A 15 -9.88 -6.06 0.78
N SER A 16 -8.63 -6.43 1.00
CA SER A 16 -8.26 -7.74 1.55
C SER A 16 -7.36 -7.65 2.77
N ASP A 17 -7.46 -8.65 3.65
CA ASP A 17 -6.50 -8.91 4.73
C ASP A 17 -5.07 -9.17 4.22
N LEU A 18 -4.91 -9.38 2.90
CA LEU A 18 -3.63 -9.49 2.21
C LEU A 18 -3.00 -8.13 1.82
N TYR A 19 -3.40 -7.02 2.46
CA TYR A 19 -2.86 -5.67 2.22
C TYR A 19 -2.99 -5.22 0.75
N CYS A 20 -4.03 -5.71 0.07
CA CYS A 20 -4.25 -5.44 -1.34
C CYS A 20 -5.69 -5.03 -1.65
N VAL A 21 -5.88 -4.39 -2.80
CA VAL A 21 -7.19 -4.12 -3.39
C VAL A 21 -7.38 -5.03 -4.59
N TYR A 22 -8.43 -5.87 -4.58
CA TYR A 22 -8.82 -6.68 -5.72
C TYR A 22 -9.90 -5.96 -6.54
N LEU A 23 -9.56 -5.68 -7.80
CA LEU A 23 -10.42 -5.06 -8.81
C LEU A 23 -10.95 -6.17 -9.72
N GLN A 24 -12.15 -6.65 -9.40
CA GLN A 24 -12.70 -7.89 -9.96
C GLN A 24 -13.03 -7.78 -11.45
N ASP A 25 -13.56 -6.63 -11.89
CA ASP A 25 -13.99 -6.37 -13.27
C ASP A 25 -12.84 -6.41 -14.29
N ILE A 26 -11.63 -6.00 -13.88
CA ILE A 26 -10.41 -6.02 -14.69
C ILE A 26 -9.41 -7.12 -14.29
N SER A 27 -9.81 -7.98 -13.35
CA SER A 27 -9.00 -9.06 -12.77
C SER A 27 -7.60 -8.58 -12.38
N ALA A 28 -7.52 -7.50 -11.61
CA ALA A 28 -6.28 -6.87 -11.19
C ALA A 28 -6.19 -6.78 -9.66
N VAL A 29 -4.97 -6.83 -9.13
CA VAL A 29 -4.70 -6.57 -7.72
C VAL A 29 -3.79 -5.36 -7.61
N VAL A 30 -4.09 -4.44 -6.68
CA VAL A 30 -3.26 -3.29 -6.34
C VAL A 30 -2.57 -3.54 -5.00
N ILE A 31 -1.26 -3.39 -4.96
CA ILE A 31 -0.42 -3.44 -3.75
C ILE A 31 0.45 -2.19 -3.72
N SER A 32 0.75 -1.67 -2.53
CA SER A 32 1.47 -0.39 -2.40
C SER A 32 2.60 -0.50 -1.39
N ASP A 33 3.64 0.32 -1.57
CA ASP A 33 4.66 0.59 -0.55
C ASP A 33 5.35 -0.68 -0.03
N LEU A 34 5.97 -1.42 -0.96
CA LEU A 34 6.66 -2.68 -0.66
C LEU A 34 8.02 -2.44 0.00
N HIS A 35 8.66 -1.30 -0.24
CA HIS A 35 9.97 -0.92 0.30
C HIS A 35 10.99 -2.06 0.32
N LEU A 36 11.09 -2.83 -0.77
CA LEU A 36 12.11 -3.86 -0.88
C LEU A 36 13.48 -3.24 -0.63
N GLY A 37 14.37 -3.95 0.05
CA GLY A 37 15.69 -3.42 0.42
C GLY A 37 15.73 -2.46 1.62
N PHE A 38 14.62 -2.26 2.36
CA PHE A 38 14.60 -1.38 3.55
C PHE A 38 15.60 -1.82 4.61
N GLU A 39 15.69 -3.12 4.85
CA GLU A 39 16.57 -3.70 5.86
C GLU A 39 18.04 -3.47 5.52
N GLU A 40 18.43 -3.61 4.24
CA GLU A 40 19.77 -3.29 3.77
C GLU A 40 20.13 -1.82 4.05
N GLU A 41 19.23 -0.87 3.80
CA GLU A 41 19.51 0.56 4.04
C GLU A 41 19.67 0.83 5.53
N MET A 42 18.78 0.28 6.37
CA MET A 42 18.89 0.40 7.83
C MET A 42 20.17 -0.27 8.37
N ASN A 43 20.62 -1.36 7.75
CA ASN A 43 21.88 -2.03 8.08
C ASN A 43 23.09 -1.17 7.74
N LEU A 44 23.07 -0.43 6.63
CA LEU A 44 24.11 0.53 6.28
C LEU A 44 24.20 1.68 7.30
N HIS A 45 23.06 2.05 7.93
CA HIS A 45 23.00 3.04 9.01
C HIS A 45 23.22 2.45 10.42
N GLY A 46 23.58 1.17 10.53
CA GLY A 46 24.01 0.55 11.78
C GLY A 46 22.88 0.06 12.70
N LEU A 47 21.64 -0.08 12.19
CA LEU A 47 20.51 -0.62 12.96
C LEU A 47 20.43 -2.16 13.00
N PHE A 48 21.13 -2.85 12.09
CA PHE A 48 21.24 -4.32 12.05
C PHE A 48 19.89 -5.07 12.11
N LEU A 49 18.96 -4.69 11.24
CA LEU A 49 17.70 -5.39 11.03
C LEU A 49 17.91 -6.77 10.36
N PRO A 50 17.07 -7.77 10.71
CA PRO A 50 17.05 -9.07 10.01
C PRO A 50 16.65 -8.90 8.53
N ARG A 51 16.66 -9.98 7.73
CA ARG A 51 16.20 -9.98 6.33
C ARG A 51 14.87 -10.70 6.16
N LEU A 52 13.79 -10.02 6.50
CA LEU A 52 12.39 -10.47 6.55
C LEU A 52 11.52 -9.79 5.47
N GLN A 53 11.89 -8.59 4.99
CA GLN A 53 11.06 -7.76 4.12
C GLN A 53 10.65 -8.50 2.85
N ARG A 54 11.63 -9.03 2.10
CA ARG A 54 11.37 -9.77 0.87
C ARG A 54 10.49 -11.00 1.11
N ASN A 55 10.83 -11.82 2.11
CA ASN A 55 10.09 -13.05 2.41
C ASN A 55 8.63 -12.75 2.83
N HIS A 56 8.41 -11.65 3.55
CA HIS A 56 7.08 -11.18 3.91
C HIS A 56 6.29 -10.81 2.66
N VAL A 57 6.82 -9.92 1.82
CA VAL A 57 6.18 -9.48 0.57
C VAL A 57 5.87 -10.68 -0.34
N GLU A 58 6.83 -11.58 -0.54
CA GLU A 58 6.64 -12.75 -1.39
C GLU A 58 5.54 -13.66 -0.87
N LYS A 59 5.51 -13.94 0.44
CA LYS A 59 4.43 -14.72 1.04
C LYS A 59 3.06 -14.10 0.79
N MET A 60 2.96 -12.76 0.90
CA MET A 60 1.70 -12.05 0.65
C MET A 60 1.29 -12.12 -0.82
N VAL A 61 2.23 -11.91 -1.75
CA VAL A 61 1.98 -11.98 -3.19
C VAL A 61 1.62 -13.40 -3.63
N ASP A 62 2.29 -14.43 -3.13
CA ASP A 62 1.92 -15.83 -3.36
C ASP A 62 0.47 -16.09 -2.92
N GLN A 63 0.09 -15.63 -1.71
CA GLN A 63 -1.28 -15.76 -1.20
C GLN A 63 -2.31 -14.99 -2.03
N ILE A 64 -1.94 -13.83 -2.59
CA ILE A 64 -2.78 -13.04 -3.49
C ILE A 64 -3.01 -13.80 -4.81
N ILE A 65 -1.95 -14.37 -5.39
CA ILE A 65 -2.04 -15.17 -6.62
C ILE A 65 -2.91 -16.40 -6.41
N ASP A 66 -2.71 -17.11 -5.29
CA ASP A 66 -3.52 -18.27 -4.92
C ASP A 66 -4.99 -17.91 -4.71
N ARG A 67 -5.28 -16.74 -4.12
CA ARG A 67 -6.64 -16.32 -3.80
C ARG A 67 -7.41 -15.76 -5.00
N TYR A 68 -6.75 -14.97 -5.84
CA TYR A 68 -7.43 -14.18 -6.88
C TYR A 68 -7.06 -14.57 -8.30
N SER A 69 -5.94 -15.28 -8.50
CA SER A 69 -5.35 -15.56 -9.81
C SER A 69 -5.42 -14.35 -10.76
N PRO A 70 -4.89 -13.19 -10.33
CA PRO A 70 -5.08 -11.95 -11.07
C PRO A 70 -4.34 -11.99 -12.40
N SER A 71 -4.93 -11.35 -13.42
CA SER A 71 -4.29 -11.18 -14.72
C SER A 71 -3.12 -10.18 -14.66
N LYS A 72 -3.18 -9.25 -13.71
CA LYS A 72 -2.17 -8.22 -13.49
C LYS A 72 -2.06 -7.83 -12.01
N ILE A 73 -0.85 -7.55 -11.56
CA ILE A 73 -0.55 -6.94 -10.27
C ILE A 73 -0.02 -5.53 -10.55
N ILE A 74 -0.66 -4.53 -9.95
CA ILE A 74 -0.33 -3.12 -10.03
C ILE A 74 0.38 -2.75 -8.73
N ILE A 75 1.67 -2.45 -8.84
CA ILE A 75 2.51 -2.02 -7.73
C ILE A 75 2.46 -0.48 -7.68
N ASN A 76 1.74 0.07 -6.70
CA ASN A 76 1.42 1.48 -6.60
C ASN A 76 2.49 2.29 -5.84
N GLY A 77 3.68 2.39 -6.43
CA GLY A 77 4.80 3.18 -5.91
C GLY A 77 5.49 2.59 -4.68
N ASP A 78 6.65 3.15 -4.40
CA ASP A 78 7.58 2.75 -3.34
C ASP A 78 7.81 1.24 -3.33
N PHE A 79 8.02 0.69 -4.52
CA PHE A 79 8.34 -0.72 -4.70
C PHE A 79 9.69 -1.03 -4.05
N LYS A 80 10.64 -0.10 -4.19
CA LYS A 80 12.01 -0.22 -3.69
C LYS A 80 12.33 0.93 -2.74
N GLN A 81 12.95 0.62 -1.60
CA GLN A 81 13.50 1.65 -0.71
C GLN A 81 14.64 2.40 -1.39
N GLU A 82 14.66 3.73 -1.26
CA GLU A 82 15.77 4.54 -1.76
C GLU A 82 17.06 4.24 -0.97
N PHE A 83 18.12 3.87 -1.70
CA PHE A 83 19.46 3.71 -1.16
C PHE A 83 20.30 4.96 -1.39
N SER A 84 21.23 5.23 -0.48
CA SER A 84 22.20 6.31 -0.62
C SER A 84 23.26 6.07 -1.71
N ARG A 85 23.36 4.84 -2.24
CA ARG A 85 24.24 4.44 -3.35
C ARG A 85 23.41 3.66 -4.38
N ASN A 86 23.94 3.49 -5.59
CA ASN A 86 23.32 2.69 -6.66
C ASN A 86 24.26 1.55 -7.02
N LEU A 87 24.26 0.50 -6.19
CA LEU A 87 25.13 -0.66 -6.36
C LEU A 87 24.37 -1.82 -7.02
N PRO A 88 24.99 -2.57 -7.96
CA PRO A 88 24.39 -3.77 -8.56
C PRO A 88 23.78 -4.77 -7.57
N GLN A 89 24.35 -4.87 -6.36
CA GLN A 89 23.90 -5.76 -5.30
C GLN A 89 22.55 -5.36 -4.67
N GLU A 90 22.19 -4.08 -4.73
CA GLU A 90 20.96 -3.50 -4.15
C GLU A 90 19.70 -3.83 -4.97
N TRP A 91 19.90 -4.50 -6.11
CA TRP A 91 18.89 -4.83 -7.11
C TRP A 91 18.43 -6.29 -7.08
N ASP A 92 19.05 -7.13 -6.25
CA ASP A 92 18.77 -8.56 -6.19
C ASP A 92 17.29 -8.82 -5.90
N ASP A 93 16.73 -8.16 -4.89
CA ASP A 93 15.32 -8.33 -4.50
C ASP A 93 14.34 -7.89 -5.59
N VAL A 94 14.68 -6.84 -6.35
CA VAL A 94 13.85 -6.36 -7.48
C VAL A 94 13.84 -7.38 -8.61
N ASN A 95 15.02 -7.83 -9.04
CA ASN A 95 15.12 -8.84 -10.09
C ASN A 95 14.47 -10.15 -9.66
N HIS A 96 14.67 -10.56 -8.40
CA HIS A 96 14.06 -11.76 -7.84
C HIS A 96 12.53 -11.68 -7.90
N PHE A 97 11.94 -10.58 -7.42
CA PHE A 97 10.50 -10.37 -7.46
C PHE A 97 9.96 -10.42 -8.89
N ILE A 98 10.61 -9.70 -9.82
CA ILE A 98 10.21 -9.67 -11.22
C ILE A 98 10.29 -11.07 -11.83
N ASP A 99 11.41 -11.78 -11.68
CA ASP A 99 11.62 -13.11 -12.26
C ASP A 99 10.66 -14.16 -11.71
N ARG A 100 10.29 -14.03 -10.43
CA ARG A 100 9.34 -14.91 -9.76
C ARG A 100 7.93 -14.75 -10.32
N TYR A 101 7.44 -13.52 -10.48
CA TYR A 101 6.00 -13.29 -10.76
C TYR A 101 5.65 -12.94 -12.20
N LYS A 102 6.60 -12.43 -13.00
CA LYS A 102 6.31 -11.94 -14.38
C LYS A 102 5.80 -13.01 -15.35
N LYS A 103 5.92 -14.30 -15.01
CA LYS A 103 5.47 -15.42 -15.84
C LYS A 103 3.99 -15.75 -15.63
N ASP A 104 3.48 -15.48 -14.43
CA ASP A 104 2.13 -15.89 -14.01
C ASP A 104 1.14 -14.73 -14.10
N THR A 105 1.62 -13.50 -13.97
CA THR A 105 0.81 -12.28 -14.01
C THR A 105 1.57 -11.15 -14.68
N GLU A 106 0.86 -10.25 -15.35
CA GLU A 106 1.41 -8.97 -15.79
C GLU A 106 1.79 -8.13 -14.56
N LEU A 107 2.97 -7.51 -14.57
CA LEU A 107 3.43 -6.62 -13.51
C LEU A 107 3.44 -5.18 -14.03
N ILE A 108 2.69 -4.31 -13.37
CA ILE A 108 2.60 -2.89 -13.70
C ILE A 108 3.18 -2.09 -12.54
N PHE A 109 4.17 -1.25 -12.82
CA PHE A 109 4.85 -0.44 -11.80
C PHE A 109 4.46 1.01 -11.94
N ILE A 110 3.90 1.56 -10.87
CA ILE A 110 3.64 3.00 -10.73
C ILE A 110 4.76 3.61 -9.92
N LYS A 111 5.21 4.79 -10.31
CA LYS A 111 6.33 5.48 -9.68
C LYS A 111 5.94 6.07 -8.33
N GLY A 112 6.63 5.69 -7.26
CA GLY A 112 6.67 6.41 -5.98
C GLY A 112 7.89 7.31 -5.84
N ASN A 113 8.00 8.00 -4.70
CA ASN A 113 9.10 8.95 -4.46
C ASN A 113 10.42 8.26 -4.10
N HIS A 114 10.39 7.00 -3.65
CA HIS A 114 11.60 6.21 -3.39
C HIS A 114 12.15 5.48 -4.63
N ASP A 115 11.42 5.44 -5.74
CA ASP A 115 11.71 4.64 -6.94
C ASP A 115 12.69 5.32 -7.94
N ASN A 116 13.57 6.20 -7.48
CA ASN A 116 14.42 7.06 -8.32
C ASN A 116 15.26 6.31 -9.38
N TYR A 117 15.71 5.10 -9.06
CA TYR A 117 16.53 4.26 -9.94
C TYR A 117 15.78 3.04 -10.50
N LEU A 118 14.52 2.84 -10.10
CA LEU A 118 13.72 1.69 -10.50
C LEU A 118 13.52 1.60 -12.02
N MET A 119 13.43 2.75 -12.70
CA MET A 119 13.28 2.79 -14.16
C MET A 119 14.42 2.06 -14.89
N THR A 120 15.67 2.15 -14.40
CA THR A 120 16.83 1.54 -15.06
C THR A 120 16.73 0.02 -15.04
N ILE A 121 16.33 -0.55 -13.91
CA ILE A 121 16.24 -2.00 -13.73
C ILE A 121 14.99 -2.61 -14.37
N LEU A 122 13.87 -1.88 -14.35
CA LEU A 122 12.68 -2.31 -15.08
C LEU A 122 12.98 -2.38 -16.57
N LYS A 123 13.66 -1.37 -17.13
CA LYS A 123 14.08 -1.38 -18.54
C LYS A 123 14.98 -2.56 -18.89
N SER A 124 15.94 -2.94 -18.03
CA SER A 124 16.75 -4.14 -18.27
C SER A 124 15.96 -5.44 -18.24
N ASN A 125 14.77 -5.43 -17.63
CA ASN A 125 13.82 -6.55 -17.61
C ASN A 125 12.72 -6.43 -18.68
N GLY A 126 12.79 -5.44 -19.57
CA GLY A 126 11.75 -5.20 -20.59
C GLY A 126 10.44 -4.66 -20.01
N LEU A 127 10.48 -4.07 -18.81
CA LEU A 127 9.35 -3.50 -18.10
C LEU A 127 9.44 -1.97 -18.09
N GLU A 128 8.27 -1.33 -17.96
CA GLU A 128 8.15 0.12 -17.86
C GLU A 128 7.66 0.53 -16.47
N ILE A 129 7.90 1.80 -16.15
CA ILE A 129 7.35 2.47 -14.98
C ILE A 129 6.45 3.61 -15.44
N TYR A 130 5.29 3.74 -14.84
CA TYR A 130 4.28 4.72 -15.20
C TYR A 130 4.07 5.73 -14.07
N ASP A 131 3.67 6.95 -14.39
CA ASP A 131 3.25 7.91 -13.35
C ASP A 131 1.88 7.55 -12.76
N TYR A 132 1.04 6.83 -13.51
CA TYR A 132 -0.28 6.38 -13.09
C TYR A 132 -0.76 5.19 -13.95
N TYR A 133 -1.76 4.46 -13.45
CA TYR A 133 -2.55 3.50 -14.21
C TYR A 133 -4.00 3.96 -14.26
N GLU A 134 -4.63 3.91 -15.43
CA GLU A 134 -5.98 4.43 -15.64
C GLU A 134 -6.83 3.52 -16.53
N THR A 135 -8.06 3.27 -16.08
CA THR A 135 -9.12 2.58 -16.83
C THR A 135 -10.38 3.42 -16.79
N ASP A 136 -11.52 2.96 -17.32
CA ASP A 136 -12.79 3.69 -17.21
C ASP A 136 -13.24 3.91 -15.75
N ASN A 137 -12.92 2.96 -14.86
CA ASN A 137 -13.39 2.94 -13.46
C ASN A 137 -12.33 3.37 -12.44
N TYR A 138 -11.04 3.26 -12.77
CA TYR A 138 -9.94 3.37 -11.81
C TYR A 138 -8.90 4.39 -12.25
N TYR A 139 -8.38 5.11 -11.26
CA TYR A 139 -7.20 5.95 -11.39
C TYR A 139 -6.24 5.65 -10.25
N ILE A 140 -5.06 5.14 -10.57
CA ILE A 140 -4.13 4.62 -9.57
C ILE A 140 -2.83 5.39 -9.73
N TYR A 141 -2.44 6.12 -8.69
CA TYR A 141 -1.13 6.75 -8.60
C TYR A 141 -0.69 6.76 -7.13
N HIS A 142 0.62 6.92 -6.90
CA HIS A 142 1.18 6.65 -5.58
C HIS A 142 0.68 7.60 -4.49
N GLY A 143 0.67 8.92 -4.73
CA GLY A 143 0.13 9.92 -3.79
C GLY A 143 1.14 10.99 -3.36
N ASP A 144 2.42 10.79 -3.67
CA ASP A 144 3.55 11.72 -3.44
C ASP A 144 3.42 13.06 -4.18
N ARG A 145 2.55 13.12 -5.19
CA ARG A 145 2.30 14.29 -6.05
C ARG A 145 0.81 14.55 -6.19
N ASP A 146 0.41 15.82 -6.33
CA ASP A 146 -0.98 16.14 -6.66
C ASP A 146 -1.23 15.89 -8.16
N MET A 147 -1.99 14.83 -8.46
CA MET A 147 -2.44 14.50 -9.81
C MET A 147 -3.96 14.62 -9.97
N SER A 148 -4.62 15.25 -8.99
CA SER A 148 -6.07 15.38 -8.83
C SER A 148 -6.83 14.05 -8.79
N PHE A 149 -7.99 14.05 -8.12
CA PHE A 149 -8.84 12.86 -8.07
C PHE A 149 -9.70 12.73 -9.33
N ARG A 150 -9.86 11.49 -9.78
CA ARG A 150 -10.85 11.12 -10.80
C ARG A 150 -11.26 9.65 -10.62
N LYS A 151 -12.45 9.31 -11.09
CA LYS A 151 -13.00 7.94 -11.03
C LYS A 151 -12.97 7.42 -9.59
N LEU A 152 -12.64 6.14 -9.35
CA LEU A 152 -12.11 5.72 -8.05
C LEU A 152 -10.59 5.96 -8.07
N THR A 153 -10.11 6.88 -7.24
CA THR A 153 -8.68 7.11 -7.07
C THR A 153 -8.11 6.21 -5.96
N ILE A 154 -7.09 5.41 -6.27
CA ILE A 154 -6.41 4.51 -5.33
C ILE A 154 -4.98 5.04 -5.08
N LEU A 155 -4.66 5.31 -3.82
CA LEU A 155 -3.39 5.89 -3.36
C LEU A 155 -2.66 4.94 -2.40
N GLY A 156 -1.34 5.03 -2.37
CA GLY A 156 -0.47 4.46 -1.33
C GLY A 156 0.09 5.58 -0.44
N HIS A 157 1.41 5.62 -0.27
CA HIS A 157 2.24 6.72 0.26
C HIS A 157 2.02 7.10 1.74
N GLU A 158 0.77 7.32 2.17
CA GLU A 158 0.43 7.72 3.55
C GLU A 158 0.56 6.57 4.55
N HIS A 159 0.51 5.33 4.05
CA HIS A 159 0.53 4.08 4.84
C HIS A 159 -0.47 4.14 6.01
N PRO A 160 -1.77 4.38 5.77
CA PRO A 160 -2.76 4.56 6.81
C PRO A 160 -2.76 3.44 7.87
N SER A 161 -2.87 3.85 9.13
CA SER A 161 -3.03 2.96 10.29
C SER A 161 -4.01 3.53 11.31
N VAL A 162 -4.78 2.66 11.97
CA VAL A 162 -5.61 3.00 13.13
C VAL A 162 -4.78 2.80 14.39
N VAL A 163 -4.74 3.82 15.24
CA VAL A 163 -4.07 3.75 16.55
C VAL A 163 -5.10 3.54 17.65
N LEU A 164 -4.94 2.46 18.40
CA LEU A 164 -5.72 2.16 19.60
C LEU A 164 -4.87 2.42 20.84
N ARG A 165 -5.47 3.06 21.84
CA ARG A 165 -4.85 3.32 23.15
C ARG A 165 -5.64 2.56 24.20
N ASP A 166 -4.96 1.78 25.04
CA ASP A 166 -5.60 1.14 26.19
C ASP A 166 -5.62 2.07 27.42
N GLU A 167 -6.37 1.70 28.45
CA GLU A 167 -6.51 2.47 29.70
C GLU A 167 -5.19 2.64 30.49
N ILE A 168 -4.19 1.81 30.19
CA ILE A 168 -2.89 1.78 30.87
C ILE A 168 -1.83 2.53 30.03
N GLY A 169 -2.18 3.01 28.84
CA GLY A 169 -1.37 3.83 27.95
C GLY A 169 -0.63 3.08 26.85
N SER A 170 -0.86 1.77 26.66
CA SER A 170 -0.28 1.02 25.54
C SER A 170 -0.87 1.50 24.22
N VAL A 171 -0.02 1.63 23.21
CA VAL A 171 -0.39 2.08 21.87
C VAL A 171 -0.25 0.92 20.90
N PHE A 172 -1.37 0.53 20.27
CA PHE A 172 -1.41 -0.50 19.23
C PHE A 172 -1.73 0.15 17.90
N LYS A 173 -0.88 -0.10 16.90
CA LYS A 173 -1.03 0.47 15.56
C LYS A 173 -1.38 -0.63 14.57
N ILE A 174 -2.51 -0.46 13.90
CA ILE A 174 -3.13 -1.45 13.03
C ILE A 174 -3.14 -0.89 11.61
N PRO A 175 -2.39 -1.46 10.63
CA PRO A 175 -2.46 -1.03 9.24
C PRO A 175 -3.90 -1.06 8.74
N ALA A 176 -4.31 -0.04 7.99
CA ALA A 176 -5.71 0.12 7.63
C ALA A 176 -5.89 0.64 6.21
N PHE A 177 -6.93 0.18 5.53
CA PHE A 177 -7.47 0.91 4.38
C PHE A 177 -8.30 2.09 4.89
N VAL A 178 -8.25 3.21 4.18
CA VAL A 178 -9.19 4.32 4.41
C VAL A 178 -9.91 4.68 3.13
N TYR A 179 -11.24 4.76 3.21
CA TYR A 179 -12.10 5.00 2.06
C TYR A 179 -13.01 6.21 2.27
N ASN A 180 -12.93 7.17 1.36
CA ASN A 180 -13.87 8.28 1.26
C ASN A 180 -14.83 8.03 0.09
N ASN A 181 -16.08 7.71 0.42
CA ASN A 181 -17.11 7.42 -0.57
C ASN A 181 -17.60 8.65 -1.35
N GLU A 182 -17.60 9.83 -0.71
CA GLU A 182 -18.09 11.07 -1.34
C GLU A 182 -17.19 11.50 -2.50
N GLN A 183 -15.88 11.36 -2.32
CA GLN A 183 -14.87 11.76 -3.31
C GLN A 183 -14.23 10.58 -4.04
N LYS A 184 -14.65 9.34 -3.72
CA LYS A 184 -14.14 8.09 -4.30
C LYS A 184 -12.61 7.99 -4.20
N ILE A 185 -12.11 8.13 -2.98
CA ILE A 185 -10.67 8.03 -2.68
C ILE A 185 -10.47 6.82 -1.78
N LEU A 186 -9.60 5.91 -2.20
CA LEU A 186 -9.14 4.79 -1.39
C LEU A 186 -7.64 4.95 -1.16
N ILE A 187 -7.21 4.89 0.10
CA ILE A 187 -5.79 4.87 0.45
C ILE A 187 -5.49 3.50 1.07
N THR A 188 -4.45 2.85 0.56
CA THR A 188 -4.04 1.48 0.95
C THR A 188 -2.95 1.52 2.01
N PRO A 189 -2.93 0.57 2.97
CA PRO A 189 -1.79 0.42 3.86
C PRO A 189 -0.55 -0.04 3.09
N ALA A 190 0.62 0.14 3.69
CA ALA A 190 1.84 -0.42 3.13
C ALA A 190 1.89 -1.93 3.30
N MET A 191 2.34 -2.65 2.26
CA MET A 191 2.66 -4.08 2.34
C MET A 191 4.03 -4.32 3.02
N SER A 192 4.80 -3.25 3.25
CA SER A 192 6.10 -3.33 3.91
C SER A 192 6.00 -3.87 5.34
N PHE A 193 6.91 -4.77 5.73
CA PHE A 193 6.96 -5.37 7.07
C PHE A 193 7.37 -4.36 8.14
N PHE A 194 8.25 -3.41 7.79
CA PHE A 194 8.76 -2.40 8.74
C PHE A 194 7.94 -1.12 8.76
N SER A 195 7.01 -0.94 7.83
CA SER A 195 6.20 0.27 7.76
C SER A 195 5.07 0.20 8.79
N SER A 196 5.27 0.88 9.93
CA SER A 196 4.23 0.98 10.97
C SER A 196 3.02 1.81 10.52
N GLY A 197 3.17 2.61 9.47
CA GLY A 197 2.12 3.46 8.91
C GLY A 197 2.07 4.88 9.48
N THR A 198 1.02 5.64 9.19
CA THR A 198 0.70 6.94 9.80
C THR A 198 -0.65 6.85 10.50
N ASP A 199 -0.80 7.46 11.68
CA ASP A 199 -2.09 7.50 12.39
C ASP A 199 -3.09 8.30 11.55
N VAL A 200 -4.14 7.64 11.06
CA VAL A 200 -5.16 8.27 10.22
C VAL A 200 -5.95 9.35 10.93
N SER A 201 -6.06 9.28 12.25
CA SER A 201 -6.73 10.33 13.03
C SER A 201 -5.90 11.61 13.09
N GLU A 202 -4.58 11.49 13.11
CA GLU A 202 -3.68 12.65 13.01
C GLU A 202 -3.53 13.10 11.56
N SER A 203 -3.27 12.18 10.63
CA SER A 203 -2.94 12.52 9.25
C SER A 203 -4.13 12.94 8.41
N LEU A 204 -5.34 12.43 8.64
CA LEU A 204 -6.53 12.78 7.84
C LEU A 204 -7.40 13.88 8.46
N LEU A 205 -7.25 14.14 9.77
CA LEU A 205 -8.03 15.18 10.44
C LEU A 205 -7.26 16.49 10.65
N ASN A 206 -5.93 16.48 10.57
CA ASN A 206 -5.12 17.68 10.68
C ASN A 206 -4.98 18.38 9.30
N ASN A 207 -5.05 19.71 9.27
CA ASN A 207 -4.99 20.48 8.01
C ASN A 207 -3.55 20.58 7.44
N GLU A 208 -2.53 20.23 8.22
CA GLU A 208 -1.13 20.14 7.78
C GLU A 208 -0.84 18.76 7.18
N HIS A 209 -1.49 18.42 6.08
CA HIS A 209 -1.20 17.17 5.37
C HIS A 209 0.13 17.24 4.64
N PHE A 210 0.98 16.24 4.83
CA PHE A 210 2.19 16.05 4.03
C PHE A 210 1.87 15.58 2.61
N THR A 211 0.79 14.82 2.42
CA THR A 211 0.26 14.50 1.08
C THR A 211 -0.50 15.68 0.47
N PRO A 212 -0.01 16.26 -0.63
CA PRO A 212 -0.59 17.47 -1.22
C PRO A 212 -2.05 17.31 -1.65
N VAL A 213 -2.41 16.15 -2.24
CA VAL A 213 -3.75 15.93 -2.80
C VAL A 213 -4.85 15.84 -1.72
N LEU A 214 -4.50 15.49 -0.48
CA LEU A 214 -5.47 15.29 0.60
C LEU A 214 -5.86 16.58 1.33
N LYS A 215 -5.15 17.70 1.10
CA LYS A 215 -5.31 18.95 1.85
C LYS A 215 -6.73 19.53 1.88
N ASN A 216 -7.51 19.29 0.82
CA ASN A 216 -8.85 19.85 0.66
C ASN A 216 -9.94 18.76 0.55
N VAL A 217 -9.68 17.58 1.12
CA VAL A 217 -10.60 16.43 1.07
C VAL A 217 -11.51 16.42 2.30
N SER A 218 -12.77 16.02 2.11
CA SER A 218 -13.73 15.75 3.17
C SER A 218 -13.14 14.75 4.16
N LYS A 219 -13.27 15.03 5.45
CA LYS A 219 -12.71 14.19 6.53
C LYS A 219 -13.50 12.89 6.76
N LYS A 220 -14.54 12.63 5.96
CA LYS A 220 -15.40 11.44 6.07
C LYS A 220 -14.77 10.18 5.46
N PHE A 221 -13.63 9.80 6.00
CA PHE A 221 -12.99 8.52 5.70
C PHE A 221 -13.53 7.44 6.62
N ARG A 222 -13.84 6.27 6.05
CA ARG A 222 -14.12 5.04 6.81
C ARG A 222 -12.84 4.20 6.86
N ALA A 223 -12.46 3.71 8.04
CA ALA A 223 -11.24 2.95 8.26
C ALA A 223 -11.52 1.45 8.39
N TYR A 224 -10.70 0.64 7.73
CA TYR A 224 -10.75 -0.82 7.79
C TYR A 224 -9.37 -1.35 8.18
N GLY A 225 -9.21 -1.77 9.43
CA GLY A 225 -7.93 -2.26 9.95
C GLY A 225 -7.69 -3.73 9.61
N ILE A 226 -6.44 -4.10 9.38
CA ILE A 226 -5.98 -5.46 9.12
C ILE A 226 -5.35 -6.02 10.40
N THR A 227 -5.88 -7.13 10.90
CA THR A 227 -5.40 -7.81 12.10
C THR A 227 -5.06 -9.26 11.80
N GLU A 228 -4.03 -9.80 12.46
CA GLU A 228 -3.64 -11.21 12.27
C GLU A 228 -4.74 -12.18 12.73
N ASP A 229 -5.40 -11.87 13.85
CA ASP A 229 -6.37 -12.77 14.46
C ASP A 229 -7.76 -12.73 13.81
N PHE A 230 -8.18 -11.56 13.30
CA PHE A 230 -9.56 -11.35 12.83
C PHE A 230 -9.67 -10.99 11.34
N GLY A 231 -8.56 -10.82 10.64
CA GLY A 231 -8.55 -10.30 9.27
C GLY A 231 -8.96 -8.83 9.24
N LEU A 232 -9.88 -8.47 8.35
CA LEU A 232 -10.39 -7.10 8.21
C LEU A 232 -11.44 -6.75 9.29
N LEU A 233 -11.25 -5.61 9.93
CA LEU A 233 -12.18 -5.01 10.89
C LEU A 233 -12.61 -3.63 10.42
N ASP A 234 -13.93 -3.37 10.38
CA ASP A 234 -14.49 -2.05 10.10
C ASP A 234 -14.51 -1.21 11.38
N PHE A 235 -13.66 -0.19 11.43
CA PHE A 235 -13.53 0.73 12.56
C PHE A 235 -14.50 1.92 12.50
N GLY A 236 -15.32 2.02 11.44
CA GLY A 236 -16.23 3.14 11.23
C GLY A 236 -15.51 4.37 10.68
N TYR A 237 -16.08 5.55 10.88
CA TYR A 237 -15.50 6.79 10.38
C TYR A 237 -14.33 7.25 11.24
N VAL A 238 -13.26 7.73 10.61
CA VAL A 238 -12.06 8.26 11.27
C VAL A 238 -12.41 9.40 12.22
N THR A 239 -13.43 10.21 11.89
CA THR A 239 -13.94 11.28 12.75
C THR A 239 -14.54 10.80 14.07
N ASP A 240 -14.94 9.53 14.15
CA ASP A 240 -15.57 8.94 15.34
C ASP A 240 -14.53 8.23 16.22
N LEU A 241 -13.35 7.94 15.68
CA LEU A 241 -12.26 7.26 16.41
C LEU A 241 -11.65 8.16 17.49
N THR A 242 -11.63 9.48 17.27
CA THR A 242 -11.14 10.45 18.25
C THR A 242 -12.11 10.72 19.41
N GLN A 243 -13.35 10.24 19.33
CA GLN A 243 -14.35 10.40 20.40
C GLN A 243 -14.46 9.19 21.33
N LYS A 244 -13.78 8.08 21.01
CA LYS A 244 -13.92 6.78 21.69
C LYS A 244 -12.65 6.30 22.41
N LEU A 245 -11.61 7.13 22.47
CA LEU A 245 -10.33 6.84 23.13
C LEU A 245 -10.01 7.93 24.14
#